data_AF-A0A9Q0YS04-F1
#
_entry.id   AF-A0A9Q0YS04-F1
#
_cell.length_a   1.000
_cell.length_b   1.000
_cell.length_c   1.000
_cell.angle_alpha   90.00
_cell.angle_beta   90.00
_cell.angle_gamma   90.00
#
_symmetry.space_group_name_H-M   'P 1'
#
loop_
_entity.id
_entity.type
_entity.pdbx_description
1 polymer ?
#
loop_
_entity_poly.entity_id
_entity_poly.type
_entity_poly.pdbx_seq_one_letter_code
_entity_poly.pdbx_strand_id
1 'polypeptide(L)'
;MPRTQTLSRWTTPYSGRGLHWPAIKTLCMAISLMAWFDAFYAALEKINQPGLTVAVTESGWPTAGNEPITSPENAETYNRNLLNHVEEGRGTPRRPSQPLDVYFFAMFNEDLKQAGIEQHWGFFYPNMQPVYSFWQCP
;
A
#
# COMPACT_ATOMS: atom_id res chain seq x y z
N MET A 1 19.29 37.93 23.23
CA MET A 1 19.78 36.81 22.40
C MET A 1 19.09 35.52 22.83
N PRO A 2 18.25 34.90 21.99
CA PRO A 2 17.92 33.49 22.14
C PRO A 2 18.52 32.65 21.00
N ARG A 3 18.89 31.44 21.39
CA ARG A 3 19.78 30.48 20.74
C ARG A 3 19.02 29.69 19.67
N THR A 4 19.51 29.69 18.43
CA THR A 4 19.04 28.84 17.33
C THR A 4 19.37 27.37 17.65
N GLN A 5 18.37 26.49 17.68
CA GLN A 5 18.61 25.04 17.71
C GLN A 5 18.61 24.52 16.26
N THR A 6 19.79 24.10 15.80
CA THR A 6 19.97 23.39 14.54
C THR A 6 19.55 21.93 14.72
N LEU A 7 18.50 21.51 14.01
CA LEU A 7 18.06 20.11 13.90
C LEU A 7 19.00 19.34 12.97
N SER A 8 20.15 18.90 13.48
CA SER A 8 21.04 17.97 12.79
C SER A 8 21.47 16.85 13.73
N ARG A 9 20.57 15.91 14.03
CA ARG A 9 20.93 14.75 14.86
C ARG A 9 20.01 13.54 14.67
N TRP A 10 19.93 13.00 13.46
CA TRP A 10 19.46 11.63 13.23
C TRP A 10 20.24 10.96 12.11
N THR A 11 21.54 10.80 12.31
CA THR A 11 22.36 9.82 11.58
C THR A 11 23.08 8.96 12.60
N THR A 12 22.49 7.83 12.96
CA THR A 12 23.23 6.74 13.59
C THR A 12 23.43 5.61 12.57
N PRO A 13 24.67 5.10 12.41
CA PRO A 13 24.92 3.93 11.59
C PRO A 13 24.63 2.69 12.44
N TYR A 14 23.64 1.89 12.07
CA TYR A 14 23.43 0.57 12.67
C TYR A 14 23.69 -0.50 11.63
N SER A 15 24.94 -0.96 11.60
CA SER A 15 25.36 -2.19 10.92
C SER A 15 25.09 -3.38 11.86
N GLY A 16 24.09 -4.20 11.52
CA GLY A 16 23.85 -5.44 12.25
C GLY A 16 22.52 -6.09 11.90
N ARG A 17 22.56 -7.14 11.06
CA ARG A 17 21.43 -7.93 10.54
C ARG A 17 20.39 -7.08 9.79
N GLY A 18 20.76 -6.72 8.56
CA GLY A 18 19.94 -5.93 7.67
C GLY A 18 18.70 -6.67 7.19
N LEU A 19 17.58 -6.48 7.89
CA LEU A 19 16.33 -6.27 7.17
C LEU A 19 16.50 -4.94 6.43
N HIS A 20 16.77 -5.04 5.14
CA HIS A 20 16.81 -3.93 4.20
C HIS A 20 15.64 -2.98 4.47
N TRP A 21 15.93 -1.70 4.74
CA TRP A 21 14.96 -0.67 5.16
C TRP A 21 13.69 -0.55 4.28
N PRO A 22 13.75 -0.80 2.96
CA PRO A 22 12.56 -0.95 2.11
C PRO A 22 11.63 -2.10 2.54
N ALA A 23 12.16 -3.24 3.00
CA ALA A 23 11.36 -4.39 3.41
C ALA A 23 10.50 -4.13 4.67
N ILE A 24 11.00 -3.32 5.61
CA ILE A 24 10.22 -2.91 6.81
C ILE A 24 9.09 -1.97 6.41
N LYS A 25 9.33 -1.03 5.49
CA LYS A 25 8.28 -0.14 4.98
C LYS A 25 7.17 -0.92 4.29
N THR A 26 7.52 -1.84 3.40
CA THR A 26 6.53 -2.56 2.61
C THR A 26 5.75 -3.61 3.41
N LEU A 27 6.40 -4.25 4.40
CA LEU A 27 5.70 -5.14 5.33
C LEU A 27 4.70 -4.37 6.20
N CYS A 28 5.04 -3.17 6.67
CA CYS A 28 4.13 -2.33 7.45
C CYS A 28 2.91 -1.84 6.65
N MET A 29 3.05 -1.61 5.34
CA MET A 29 1.96 -1.07 4.51
C MET A 29 0.86 -2.10 4.24
N ALA A 30 1.22 -3.36 3.96
CA ALA A 30 0.24 -4.44 3.83
C ALA A 30 -0.45 -4.75 5.17
N ILE A 31 0.31 -4.72 6.28
CA ILE A 31 -0.24 -4.86 7.64
C ILE A 31 -1.23 -3.73 7.96
N SER A 32 -0.97 -2.51 7.46
CA SER A 32 -1.87 -1.37 7.68
C SER A 32 -3.23 -1.57 7.05
N LEU A 33 -3.32 -2.12 5.83
CA LEU A 33 -4.60 -2.40 5.18
C LEU A 33 -5.47 -3.36 6.01
N MET A 34 -4.87 -4.40 6.59
CA MET A 34 -5.59 -5.34 7.44
C MET A 34 -6.16 -4.67 8.69
N ALA A 35 -5.41 -3.72 9.28
CA ALA A 35 -5.88 -2.96 10.44
C ALA A 35 -7.08 -2.06 10.10
N TRP A 36 -7.13 -1.48 8.90
CA TRP A 36 -8.29 -0.71 8.44
C TRP A 36 -9.54 -1.58 8.30
N PHE A 37 -9.43 -2.77 7.67
CA PHE A 37 -10.54 -3.73 7.60
C PHE A 37 -11.06 -4.10 8.99
N ASP A 38 -10.16 -4.43 9.92
CA ASP A 38 -10.54 -4.81 11.29
C ASP A 38 -11.22 -3.66 12.03
N ALA A 39 -10.84 -2.40 11.76
CA ALA A 39 -11.50 -1.23 12.30
C ALA A 39 -12.94 -1.10 11.77
N PHE A 40 -13.17 -1.32 10.48
CA PHE A 40 -14.53 -1.31 9.90
C PHE A 40 -15.39 -2.45 10.45
N TYR A 41 -14.85 -3.67 10.54
CA TYR A 41 -15.58 -4.79 11.15
C TYR A 41 -15.91 -4.53 12.62
N ALA A 42 -14.99 -3.94 13.38
CA ALA A 42 -15.26 -3.55 14.76
C ALA A 42 -16.38 -2.49 14.86
N ALA A 43 -16.47 -1.56 13.91
CA ALA A 43 -17.56 -0.58 13.85
C ALA A 43 -18.91 -1.23 13.48
N LEU A 44 -18.92 -2.14 12.51
CA LEU A 44 -20.13 -2.89 12.10
C LEU A 44 -20.69 -3.74 13.24
N GLU A 45 -19.82 -4.38 14.02
CA GLU A 45 -20.22 -5.13 15.21
C GLU A 45 -20.85 -4.23 16.28
N LYS A 46 -20.34 -3.00 16.46
CA LYS A 46 -20.92 -2.03 17.40
C LYS A 46 -22.33 -1.57 17.02
N ILE A 47 -22.69 -1.59 15.74
CA ILE A 47 -24.05 -1.28 15.27
C ILE A 47 -24.92 -2.53 15.09
N ASN A 48 -24.51 -3.67 15.66
CA ASN A 48 -25.21 -4.96 15.57
C ASN A 48 -25.39 -5.47 14.12
N GLN A 49 -24.43 -5.20 13.24
CA GLN A 49 -24.40 -5.70 11.86
C GLN A 49 -23.17 -6.59 11.58
N PRO A 50 -22.91 -7.66 12.37
CA PRO A 50 -21.70 -8.47 12.26
C PRO A 50 -21.64 -9.37 11.00
N GLY A 51 -22.73 -9.45 10.23
CA GLY A 51 -22.84 -10.25 9.01
C GLY A 51 -22.58 -9.47 7.71
N LEU A 52 -22.39 -8.16 7.79
CA LEU A 52 -22.00 -7.36 6.63
C LEU A 52 -20.53 -7.63 6.29
N THR A 53 -20.28 -7.78 4.99
CA THR A 53 -18.93 -7.97 4.44
C THR A 53 -18.42 -6.64 3.92
N VAL A 54 -17.13 -6.38 4.13
CA VAL A 54 -16.44 -5.20 3.63
C VAL A 54 -15.62 -5.60 2.41
N ALA A 55 -15.76 -4.83 1.33
CA ALA A 55 -14.87 -4.89 0.18
C ALA A 55 -14.03 -3.60 0.13
N VAL A 56 -12.78 -3.71 -0.30
CA VAL A 56 -11.94 -2.55 -0.58
C VAL A 56 -12.02 -2.24 -2.06
N THR A 57 -12.66 -1.12 -2.37
CA THR A 57 -12.88 -0.68 -3.75
C THR A 57 -11.65 -0.02 -4.37
N GLU A 58 -10.72 0.47 -3.56
CA GLU A 58 -9.53 1.17 -4.04
C GLU A 58 -8.35 0.91 -3.09
N SER A 59 -7.29 0.30 -3.61
CA SER A 59 -6.02 0.16 -2.91
C SER A 59 -4.88 0.05 -3.90
N GLY A 60 -3.77 0.73 -3.65
CA GLY A 60 -2.63 0.75 -4.56
C GLY A 60 -1.46 1.52 -4.00
N TRP A 61 -0.47 1.81 -4.85
CA TRP A 61 0.67 2.62 -4.47
C TRP A 61 1.22 3.39 -5.69
N PRO A 62 1.50 4.69 -5.56
CA PRO A 62 1.96 5.49 -6.68
C PRO A 62 3.44 5.25 -7.01
N THR A 63 3.75 5.34 -8.29
CA THR A 63 5.08 5.06 -8.86
C THR A 63 6.00 6.26 -8.91
N ALA A 64 5.47 7.49 -8.83
CA ALA A 64 6.25 8.73 -8.87
C ALA A 64 5.52 9.89 -8.16
N GLY A 65 6.21 11.03 -8.01
CA GLY A 65 5.62 12.30 -7.58
C GLY A 65 5.82 12.66 -6.10
N ASN A 66 6.46 11.79 -5.31
CA ASN A 66 6.88 12.05 -3.94
C ASN A 66 8.08 11.16 -3.55
N GLU A 67 9.20 11.37 -4.22
CA GLU A 67 10.45 10.65 -3.97
C GLU A 67 11.02 11.02 -2.58
N PRO A 68 11.64 10.06 -1.86
CA PRO A 68 11.97 8.70 -2.27
C PRO A 68 10.90 7.65 -1.86
N ILE A 69 9.67 8.07 -1.55
CA ILE A 69 8.62 7.18 -1.05
C ILE A 69 7.87 6.52 -2.22
N THR A 70 7.73 7.23 -3.33
CA THR A 70 7.15 6.72 -4.57
C THR A 70 8.24 6.20 -5.50
N SER A 71 8.10 4.96 -5.95
CA SER A 71 8.93 4.37 -7.01
C SER A 71 8.18 3.19 -7.63
N PRO A 72 8.50 2.80 -8.88
CA PRO A 72 7.95 1.59 -9.50
C PRO A 72 8.19 0.33 -8.64
N GLU A 73 9.34 0.22 -7.99
CA GLU A 73 9.69 -0.92 -7.16
C GLU A 73 8.83 -0.98 -5.88
N ASN A 74 8.60 0.15 -5.23
CA ASN A 74 7.72 0.21 -4.06
C ASN A 74 6.27 -0.12 -4.45
N ALA A 75 5.82 0.37 -5.60
CA ALA A 75 4.47 0.10 -6.09
C ALA A 75 4.26 -1.37 -6.45
N GLU A 76 5.22 -1.97 -7.15
CA GLU A 76 5.20 -3.40 -7.44
C GLU A 76 5.18 -4.21 -6.14
N THR A 77 6.05 -3.88 -5.18
CA THR A 77 6.14 -4.63 -3.93
C THR A 77 4.84 -4.55 -3.12
N TYR A 78 4.24 -3.36 -3.01
CA TYR A 78 2.96 -3.18 -2.31
C TYR A 78 1.85 -4.01 -2.98
N ASN A 79 1.67 -3.83 -4.29
CA ASN A 79 0.60 -4.49 -5.04
C ASN A 79 0.78 -6.02 -5.08
N ARG A 80 2.03 -6.51 -5.20
CA ARG A 80 2.33 -7.95 -5.18
C ARG A 80 2.03 -8.57 -3.83
N ASN A 81 2.43 -7.91 -2.74
CA ASN A 81 2.13 -8.40 -1.40
C ASN A 81 0.62 -8.44 -1.13
N LEU A 82 -0.12 -7.44 -1.63
CA LEU A 82 -1.57 -7.41 -1.54
C LEU A 82 -2.21 -8.53 -2.36
N LEU A 83 -1.77 -8.76 -3.61
CA LEU A 83 -2.24 -9.86 -4.45
C LEU A 83 -2.00 -11.21 -3.78
N ASN A 84 -0.77 -11.48 -3.33
CA ASN A 84 -0.40 -12.72 -2.67
C ASN A 84 -1.25 -12.95 -1.41
N HIS A 85 -1.51 -11.90 -0.62
CA HIS A 85 -2.36 -12.01 0.57
C HIS A 85 -3.79 -12.42 0.22
N VAL A 86 -4.37 -11.83 -0.84
CA VAL A 86 -5.71 -12.16 -1.33
C VAL A 86 -5.76 -13.58 -1.93
N GLU A 87 -4.79 -13.96 -2.77
CA GLU A 87 -4.72 -15.27 -3.42
C GLU A 87 -4.50 -16.41 -2.42
N GLU A 88 -3.75 -16.17 -1.35
CA GLU A 88 -3.61 -17.13 -0.25
C GLU A 88 -4.90 -17.30 0.57
N GLY A 89 -5.95 -16.52 0.27
CA GLY A 89 -7.25 -16.58 0.96
C GLY A 89 -7.15 -16.13 2.42
N ARG A 90 -6.10 -15.39 2.79
CA ARG A 90 -5.91 -14.91 4.16
C ARG A 90 -6.88 -13.77 4.41
N GLY A 91 -7.76 -13.96 5.39
CA GLY A 91 -8.56 -12.87 5.90
C GLY A 91 -7.75 -11.89 6.76
N THR A 92 -8.43 -11.13 7.60
CA THR A 92 -7.79 -10.24 8.56
C THR A 92 -7.69 -10.90 9.94
N PRO A 93 -6.88 -10.38 10.87
CA PRO A 93 -6.83 -10.91 12.24
C PRO A 93 -8.20 -11.02 12.92
N ARG A 94 -9.13 -10.06 12.71
CA ARG A 94 -10.49 -10.15 13.25
C ARG A 94 -11.39 -11.15 12.51
N ARG A 95 -11.19 -11.34 11.20
CA ARG A 95 -11.99 -12.22 10.34
C ARG A 95 -11.07 -13.14 9.51
N PRO A 96 -10.36 -14.10 10.13
CA PRO A 96 -9.27 -14.84 9.48
C PRO A 96 -9.76 -15.82 8.41
N SER A 97 -11.01 -16.30 8.53
CA SER A 97 -11.63 -17.26 7.61
C SER A 97 -12.44 -16.60 6.50
N GLN A 98 -12.40 -15.27 6.38
CA GLN A 98 -13.16 -14.52 5.39
C GLN A 98 -12.19 -13.95 4.35
N PRO A 99 -12.24 -14.42 3.09
CA PRO A 99 -11.45 -13.85 2.01
C PRO A 99 -11.74 -12.35 1.83
N LEU A 100 -10.75 -11.62 1.33
CA LEU A 100 -10.86 -10.20 1.09
C LEU A 100 -11.18 -9.92 -0.38
N ASP A 101 -12.25 -9.17 -0.61
CA ASP A 101 -12.55 -8.60 -1.92
C ASP A 101 -11.83 -7.26 -2.05
N VAL A 102 -10.84 -7.21 -2.95
CA VAL A 102 -9.97 -6.04 -3.14
C VAL A 102 -9.88 -5.67 -4.62
N TYR A 103 -10.09 -4.40 -4.90
CA TYR A 103 -9.94 -3.79 -6.22
C TYR A 103 -8.71 -2.90 -6.22
N PHE A 104 -7.77 -3.18 -7.14
CA PHE A 104 -6.56 -2.39 -7.24
C PHE A 104 -6.81 -1.05 -7.92
N PHE A 105 -6.31 0.01 -7.31
CA PHE A 105 -6.32 1.36 -7.86
C PHE A 105 -4.92 1.69 -8.43
N ALA A 106 -4.75 1.94 -9.73
CA ALA A 106 -5.73 1.90 -10.82
C ALA A 106 -5.14 1.28 -12.09
N MET A 107 -5.97 1.06 -13.11
CA MET A 107 -5.50 0.47 -14.37
C MET A 107 -4.48 1.36 -15.10
N PHE A 108 -4.77 2.65 -15.22
CA PHE A 108 -3.95 3.60 -15.98
C PHE A 108 -3.48 4.78 -15.12
N ASN A 109 -2.33 5.35 -15.49
CA ASN A 109 -1.94 6.67 -15.02
C ASN A 109 -2.92 7.72 -15.57
N GLU A 110 -3.48 8.54 -14.68
CA GLU A 110 -4.51 9.54 -15.00
C GLU A 110 -3.91 10.95 -15.00
N ASP A 111 -3.53 11.44 -16.19
CA ASP A 111 -2.80 12.71 -16.36
C ASP A 111 -3.65 13.97 -16.05
N LEU A 112 -4.97 13.86 -16.10
CA LEU A 112 -5.90 14.95 -15.75
C LEU A 112 -6.14 15.11 -14.24
N LYS A 113 -5.54 14.26 -13.38
CA LYS A 113 -5.61 14.42 -11.93
C LYS A 113 -4.68 15.53 -11.43
N GLN A 114 -4.78 15.83 -10.14
CA GLN A 114 -3.94 16.82 -9.47
C GLN A 114 -2.46 16.47 -9.68
N ALA A 115 -1.64 17.48 -10.04
CA ALA A 115 -0.22 17.25 -10.29
C ALA A 115 0.49 16.67 -9.06
N GLY A 116 1.38 15.70 -9.28
CA GLY A 116 2.07 14.98 -8.22
C GLY A 116 1.69 13.49 -8.21
N ILE A 117 1.57 12.90 -7.03
CA ILE A 117 1.37 11.44 -6.87
C ILE A 117 0.10 10.91 -7.56
N GLU A 118 -0.96 11.73 -7.64
CA GLU A 118 -2.27 11.32 -8.16
C GLU A 118 -2.22 10.88 -9.64
N GLN A 119 -1.23 11.35 -10.39
CA GLN A 119 -1.07 11.01 -11.81
C GLN A 119 -0.35 9.67 -12.04
N HIS A 120 0.09 8.98 -10.97
CA HIS A 120 1.08 7.89 -11.07
C HIS A 120 0.67 6.58 -10.37
N TRP A 121 -0.63 6.31 -10.22
CA TRP A 121 -1.16 5.09 -9.57
C TRP A 121 -1.40 3.90 -10.52
N GLY A 122 -1.21 4.10 -11.82
CA GLY A 122 -1.52 3.12 -12.85
C GLY A 122 -0.58 1.92 -12.90
N PHE A 123 -1.13 0.73 -13.16
CA PHE A 123 -0.33 -0.40 -13.64
C PHE A 123 0.21 -0.18 -15.05
N PHE A 124 -0.51 0.61 -15.85
CA PHE A 124 -0.19 0.93 -17.24
C PHE A 124 -0.11 2.43 -17.48
N TYR A 125 0.75 2.82 -18.41
CA TYR A 125 0.67 4.13 -19.03
C TYR A 125 -0.54 4.20 -19.98
N PRO A 126 -1.03 5.40 -20.35
CA PRO A 126 -2.14 5.55 -21.29
C PRO A 126 -1.90 4.88 -22.66
N ASN A 127 -0.64 4.66 -23.04
CA ASN A 127 -0.25 3.94 -24.26
C ASN A 127 -0.25 2.40 -24.11
N MET A 128 -0.86 1.87 -23.02
CA MET A 128 -0.96 0.44 -22.68
C MET A 128 0.37 -0.26 -22.36
N GLN A 129 1.49 0.47 -22.31
CA GLN A 129 2.74 -0.11 -21.83
C GLN A 129 2.69 -0.25 -20.30
N PRO A 130 3.18 -1.35 -19.73
CA PRO A 130 3.23 -1.53 -18.28
C PRO A 130 4.18 -0.52 -17.64
N VAL A 131 3.79 0.03 -16.49
CA VAL A 131 4.64 0.90 -15.67
C VAL A 131 5.69 0.07 -14.91
N TYR A 132 5.28 -1.11 -14.45
CA TYR A 132 6.12 -2.13 -13.80
C TYR A 132 5.56 -3.54 -14.10
N SER A 133 6.38 -4.57 -13.88
CA SER A 133 6.07 -5.94 -14.29
C SER A 133 5.12 -6.64 -13.32
N PHE A 134 3.83 -6.31 -13.32
CA PHE A 134 2.85 -6.91 -12.40
C PHE A 134 2.07 -8.09 -13.01
N TRP A 135 1.40 -7.86 -14.13
CA TRP A 135 0.54 -8.84 -14.81
C TRP A 135 1.37 -9.75 -15.72
N GLN A 136 2.03 -10.74 -15.14
CA GLN A 136 2.76 -11.74 -15.91
C GLN A 136 1.78 -12.85 -16.30
N CYS A 137 1.61 -13.08 -17.60
CA CYS A 137 0.89 -14.26 -18.08
C CYS A 137 1.73 -15.51 -17.74
N PRO A 138 1.15 -16.53 -17.08
CA PRO A 138 1.84 -17.79 -16.82
C PRO A 138 2.33 -18.51 -18.08
#